data_AF-A0A7W0VQA4-F1
#
_entry.id   AF-A0A7W0VQA4-F1
#
_cell.length_a   1.000
_cell.length_b   1.000
_cell.length_c   1.000
_cell.angle_alpha   90.00
_cell.angle_beta   90.00
_cell.angle_gamma   90.00
#
_symmetry.space_group_name_H-M   'P 1'
#
loop_
_entity.id
_entity.type
_entity.pdbx_description
1 polymer ?
#
loop_
_entity_poly.entity_id
_entity_poly.type
_entity_poly.pdbx_seq_one_letter_code
_entity_poly.pdbx_strand_id
1 'polypeptide(L)'
;MPRHELVGLSYRRHHVLTVDHARWDIQAECQLRGKAAPPTPDHRIRFTLELSSLHADWQTAIARARRLEPALIDGIPARIELQTVELHFSTYVEQTEPHGDAIFVAIVDKPAPFPRTLDDPEFVKALAQAGNLAGNLLIQADEIEVSERYWIFPIQNIGANGVIVDRSNGRAFMTAGSMARSTWIWAYEHRLLEEPSGDVVIEQISDPDRAFAALRRFARIRREDLATLPLVLHGCASWMAAAELKEAETALRWRVAPRVG
;
A
#
# COMPACT_ATOMS: atom_id res chain seq x y z
N MET A 1 16.99 -12.46 20.92
CA MET A 1 15.88 -11.50 21.05
C MET A 1 15.50 -11.02 19.66
N PRO A 2 14.24 -11.14 19.21
CA PRO A 2 13.85 -10.60 17.92
C PRO A 2 14.04 -9.08 17.95
N ARG A 3 14.77 -8.54 16.98
CA ARG A 3 14.85 -7.10 16.78
C ARG A 3 13.45 -6.66 16.39
N HIS A 4 12.79 -5.86 17.23
CA HIS A 4 11.59 -5.15 16.79
C HIS A 4 12.07 -4.17 15.70
N GLU A 5 11.85 -4.57 14.44
CA GLU A 5 12.23 -3.79 13.28
C GLU A 5 11.28 -2.61 13.12
N LEU A 6 11.79 -1.58 12.45
CA LEU A 6 11.19 -0.26 12.34
C LEU A 6 9.78 -0.37 11.76
N VAL A 7 8.75 0.02 12.52
CA VAL A 7 7.46 0.33 11.90
C VAL A 7 7.61 1.71 11.27
N GLY A 8 7.74 1.75 9.95
CA GLY A 8 7.65 2.98 9.18
C GLY A 8 6.18 3.33 8.99
N LEU A 9 5.73 4.46 9.56
CA LEU A 9 4.43 5.02 9.26
C LEU A 9 4.60 6.26 8.38
N SER A 10 3.68 6.47 7.46
CA SER A 10 3.45 7.74 6.77
C SER A 10 2.04 8.22 7.06
N TYR A 11 1.80 9.52 7.10
CA TYR A 11 0.46 10.09 7.20
C TYR A 11 0.41 11.42 6.48
N ARG A 12 -0.76 11.77 5.92
CA ARG A 12 -0.95 13.09 5.31
C ARG A 12 -1.55 14.07 6.30
N ARG A 13 -1.07 15.31 6.25
CA ARG A 13 -1.60 16.42 7.05
C ARG A 13 -1.54 17.72 6.27
N HIS A 14 -2.49 18.60 6.54
CA HIS A 14 -2.44 19.98 6.05
C HIS A 14 -1.48 20.82 6.90
N HIS A 15 -0.59 21.53 6.22
CA HIS A 15 0.36 22.46 6.79
C HIS A 15 0.28 23.79 6.07
N VAL A 16 0.74 24.84 6.74
CA VAL A 16 0.87 26.18 6.17
C VAL A 16 2.34 26.45 5.89
N LEU A 17 2.71 26.51 4.62
CA LEU A 17 4.04 26.96 4.18
C LEU A 17 4.02 28.48 4.04
N THR A 18 5.01 29.16 4.60
CA THR A 18 5.25 30.59 4.39
C THR A 18 6.68 30.84 3.91
N VAL A 19 6.85 31.55 2.80
CA VAL A 19 8.16 31.97 2.24
C VAL A 19 8.02 33.39 1.72
N ASP A 20 8.89 34.31 2.15
CA ASP A 20 8.88 35.72 1.72
C ASP A 20 7.48 36.37 1.77
N HIS A 21 6.74 36.13 2.85
CA HIS A 21 5.36 36.59 3.08
C HIS A 21 4.26 35.95 2.21
N ALA A 22 4.61 35.14 1.22
CA ALA A 22 3.66 34.31 0.51
C ALA A 22 3.30 33.08 1.35
N ARG A 23 2.03 32.67 1.26
CA ARG A 23 1.45 31.59 2.06
C ARG A 23 0.79 30.55 1.15
N TRP A 24 1.07 29.28 1.41
CA TRP A 24 0.46 28.14 0.72
C TRP A 24 -0.10 27.17 1.75
N ASP A 25 -1.33 26.69 1.53
CA ASP A 25 -1.88 25.56 2.24
C ASP A 25 -1.45 24.29 1.49
N ILE A 26 -0.55 23.51 2.12
CA ILE A 26 0.05 22.33 1.50
C ILE A 26 -0.50 21.06 2.17
N GLN A 27 -0.75 20.03 1.37
CA GLN A 27 -0.91 18.68 1.88
C GLN A 27 0.46 18.00 1.89
N ALA A 28 0.92 17.60 3.06
CA ALA A 28 2.24 17.03 3.21
C ALA A 28 2.20 15.61 3.79
N GLU A 29 3.11 14.77 3.31
CA GLU A 29 3.40 13.46 3.86
C GLU A 29 4.42 13.60 4.98
N CYS A 30 4.04 13.16 6.17
CA CYS A 30 4.86 13.10 7.36
C CYS A 30 5.19 11.64 7.66
N GLN A 31 6.42 11.36 8.08
CA GLN A 31 6.83 10.00 8.43
C GLN A 31 7.02 9.86 9.94
N LEU A 32 6.73 8.68 10.47
CA LEU A 32 7.15 8.28 11.80
C LEU A 32 8.09 7.09 11.64
N ARG A 33 9.21 7.14 12.34
CA ARG A 33 10.18 6.03 12.35
C ARG A 33 10.54 5.74 13.80
N GLY A 34 10.50 4.47 14.18
CA GLY A 34 10.87 4.05 15.52
C GLY A 34 11.11 2.54 15.60
N LYS A 35 12.12 2.14 16.39
CA LYS A 35 12.45 0.72 16.64
C LYS A 35 11.49 0.05 17.63
N ALA A 36 10.63 0.83 18.28
CA ALA A 36 9.59 0.36 19.19
C ALA A 36 8.43 1.37 19.21
N ALA A 37 7.23 0.92 19.56
CA ALA A 37 6.06 1.77 19.72
C ALA A 37 6.15 2.60 21.02
N PRO A 38 5.70 3.86 21.02
CA PRO A 38 5.19 4.59 19.86
C PRO A 38 6.34 5.11 18.97
N PRO A 39 6.22 5.02 17.63
CA PRO A 39 7.20 5.61 16.72
C PRO A 39 7.26 7.13 16.92
N THR A 40 8.47 7.68 16.90
CA THR A 40 8.68 9.13 17.04
C THR A 40 8.46 9.83 15.71
N PRO A 41 7.81 11.00 15.68
CA PRO A 41 7.65 11.73 14.45
C PRO A 41 8.98 12.20 13.88
N ASP A 42 9.17 11.96 12.58
CA ASP A 42 10.34 12.42 11.84
C ASP A 42 10.27 13.95 11.69
N HIS A 43 11.43 14.58 11.62
CA HIS A 43 11.57 16.03 11.41
C HIS A 43 11.35 16.44 9.96
N ARG A 44 11.03 15.47 9.09
CA ARG A 44 10.95 15.64 7.63
C ARG A 44 9.50 15.59 7.18
N ILE A 45 9.10 16.63 6.44
CA ILE A 45 7.76 16.82 5.89
C ILE A 45 7.90 16.92 4.37
N ARG A 46 7.40 15.94 3.62
CA ARG A 46 7.46 15.93 2.15
C ARG A 46 6.19 16.55 1.59
N PHE A 47 6.30 17.48 0.66
CA PHE A 47 5.14 18.11 0.02
C PHE A 47 5.45 18.47 -1.43
N THR A 48 4.39 18.73 -2.19
CA THR A 48 4.46 19.13 -3.60
C THR A 48 3.84 20.51 -3.77
N LEU A 49 4.46 21.33 -4.62
CA LEU A 49 3.87 22.59 -5.10
C LEU A 49 3.82 22.56 -6.62
N GLU A 50 2.70 22.99 -7.19
CA GLU A 50 2.59 23.24 -8.62
C GLU A 50 3.54 24.37 -9.01
N LEU A 51 4.27 24.24 -10.12
CA LEU A 51 5.22 25.27 -10.56
C LEU A 51 4.54 26.63 -10.81
N SER A 52 3.30 26.60 -11.32
CA SER A 52 2.45 27.78 -11.54
C SER A 52 2.19 28.58 -10.25
N SER A 53 2.13 27.91 -9.09
CA SER A 53 1.93 28.53 -7.78
C SER A 53 3.17 29.30 -7.29
N LEU A 54 4.34 29.01 -7.87
CA LEU A 54 5.60 29.68 -7.54
C LEU A 54 5.81 30.91 -8.42
N HIS A 55 5.44 30.83 -9.70
CA HIS A 55 5.48 31.92 -10.67
C HIS A 55 4.74 31.59 -11.96
N ALA A 56 4.27 32.61 -12.71
CA ALA A 56 3.61 32.41 -14.01
C ALA A 56 4.60 31.97 -15.12
N ASP A 57 5.81 32.53 -15.13
CA ASP A 57 6.91 32.08 -15.99
C ASP A 57 7.67 30.89 -15.38
N TRP A 58 7.87 29.83 -16.17
CA TRP A 58 8.40 28.55 -15.70
C TRP A 58 9.89 28.59 -15.34
N GLN A 59 10.71 29.35 -16.06
CA GLN A 59 12.15 29.46 -15.73
C GLN A 59 12.32 30.11 -14.36
N THR A 60 11.52 31.15 -14.13
CA THR A 60 11.45 31.85 -12.86
C THR A 60 10.86 30.96 -11.76
N ALA A 61 9.84 30.14 -12.07
CA ALA A 61 9.28 29.17 -11.12
C ALA A 61 10.33 28.14 -10.65
N ILE A 62 11.13 27.58 -11.57
CA ILE A 62 12.22 26.66 -11.23
C ILE A 62 13.31 27.38 -10.42
N ALA A 63 13.67 28.61 -10.79
CA ALA A 63 14.64 29.40 -10.04
C ALA A 63 14.15 29.68 -8.61
N ARG A 64 12.85 29.98 -8.44
CA ARG A 64 12.22 30.18 -7.13
C ARG A 64 12.16 28.87 -6.33
N ALA A 65 11.79 27.76 -6.95
CA ALA A 65 11.78 26.44 -6.32
C ALA A 65 13.15 26.10 -5.70
N ARG A 66 14.24 26.45 -6.37
CA ARG A 66 15.61 26.20 -5.87
C ARG A 66 16.03 27.06 -4.68
N ARG A 67 15.25 28.08 -4.31
CA ARG A 67 15.63 29.11 -3.33
C ARG A 67 14.50 29.43 -2.35
N LEU A 68 13.67 28.45 -1.97
CA LEU A 68 12.60 28.65 -0.99
C LEU A 68 13.17 28.79 0.44
N GLU A 69 13.87 29.89 0.70
CA GLU A 69 14.41 30.25 2.02
C GLU A 69 14.41 31.78 2.20
N PRO A 70 14.11 32.30 3.40
CA PRO A 70 13.71 31.59 4.61
C PRO A 70 12.26 31.07 4.56
N ALA A 71 12.01 29.89 5.13
CA ALA A 71 10.69 29.26 5.14
C ALA A 71 10.19 28.95 6.55
N LEU A 72 8.86 28.98 6.71
CA LEU A 72 8.16 28.51 7.90
C LEU A 72 7.14 27.43 7.52
N ILE A 73 7.05 26.36 8.31
CA ILE A 73 5.95 25.38 8.26
C ILE A 73 5.17 25.51 9.57
N ASP A 74 3.89 25.86 9.48
CA ASP A 74 3.04 26.15 10.65
C ASP A 74 3.66 27.19 11.61
N GLY A 75 4.38 28.17 11.05
CA GLY A 75 5.08 29.21 11.83
C GLY A 75 6.41 28.75 12.46
N ILE A 76 6.83 27.50 12.24
CA ILE A 76 8.11 26.96 12.72
C ILE A 76 9.17 27.13 11.62
N PRO A 77 10.37 27.64 11.94
CA PRO A 77 11.49 27.67 11.00
C PRO A 77 11.74 26.30 10.36
N ALA A 78 11.83 26.29 9.04
CA ALA A 78 12.05 25.10 8.25
C ALA A 78 13.14 25.35 7.22
N ARG A 79 14.00 24.34 7.03
CA ARG A 79 14.91 24.30 5.88
C ARG A 79 14.24 23.52 4.76
N ILE A 80 14.13 24.10 3.57
CA ILE A 80 13.45 23.48 2.42
C ILE A 80 14.48 22.93 1.45
N GLU A 81 14.45 21.62 1.23
CA GLU A 81 15.28 20.95 0.24
C GLU A 81 14.42 20.54 -0.96
N LEU A 82 14.71 21.12 -2.14
CA LEU A 82 14.11 20.66 -3.39
C LEU A 82 14.64 19.26 -3.72
N GLN A 83 13.73 18.29 -3.85
CA GLN A 83 14.07 16.92 -4.21
C GLN A 83 14.07 16.72 -5.72
N THR A 84 12.98 17.11 -6.38
CA THR A 84 12.77 16.83 -7.80
C THR A 84 11.82 17.88 -8.38
N VAL A 85 11.99 18.16 -9.68
CA VAL A 85 11.00 18.88 -10.48
C VAL A 85 10.54 17.92 -11.55
N GLU A 86 9.25 17.61 -11.56
CA GLU A 86 8.61 16.78 -12.56
C GLU A 86 7.94 17.70 -13.60
N LEU A 87 8.21 17.41 -14.88
CA LEU A 87 7.63 18.16 -15.99
C LEU A 87 6.74 17.21 -16.79
N HIS A 88 5.49 17.60 -16.95
CA HIS A 88 4.51 16.86 -17.70
C HIS A 88 4.33 17.50 -19.08
N PHE A 89 4.68 16.74 -20.11
CA PHE A 89 4.45 17.11 -21.50
C PHE A 89 3.18 16.42 -21.98
N SER A 90 2.08 17.15 -22.00
CA SER A 90 0.82 16.68 -22.57
C SER A 90 0.98 16.53 -24.08
N THR A 91 0.87 15.31 -24.60
CA THR A 91 0.81 15.05 -26.05
C THR A 91 -0.58 15.34 -26.64
N TYR A 92 -1.53 15.81 -25.83
CA TYR A 92 -2.88 16.18 -26.27
C TYR A 92 -2.93 17.64 -26.73
N VAL A 93 -2.82 17.79 -28.06
CA VAL A 93 -3.23 18.81 -29.06
C VAL A 93 -3.50 20.29 -28.67
N GLU A 94 -3.73 20.69 -27.42
CA GLU A 94 -4.05 22.10 -27.09
C GLU A 94 -3.35 22.67 -25.85
N GLN A 95 -2.50 21.92 -25.14
CA GLN A 95 -1.63 22.50 -24.11
C GLN A 95 -0.27 22.90 -24.71
N THR A 96 -0.11 24.18 -25.02
CA THR A 96 1.15 24.74 -25.54
C THR A 96 2.20 24.99 -24.46
N GLU A 97 1.82 24.94 -23.18
CA GLU A 97 2.70 25.21 -22.05
C GLU A 97 2.86 23.95 -21.17
N PRO A 98 4.10 23.53 -20.86
CA PRO A 98 4.34 22.43 -19.94
C PRO A 98 3.86 22.81 -18.53
N HIS A 99 3.15 21.89 -17.86
CA HIS A 99 2.87 22.00 -16.43
C HIS A 99 3.79 21.05 -15.67
N GLY A 100 3.98 21.31 -14.39
CA GLY A 100 4.92 20.54 -13.60
C GLY A 100 4.79 20.79 -12.11
N ASP A 101 5.37 19.86 -11.37
CA ASP A 101 5.35 19.81 -9.92
C ASP A 101 6.76 19.88 -9.37
N ALA A 102 6.94 20.67 -8.31
CA ALA A 102 8.17 20.69 -7.53
C ALA A 102 7.94 19.97 -6.21
N ILE A 103 8.74 18.93 -5.98
CA ILE A 103 8.68 18.11 -4.77
C ILE A 103 9.75 18.57 -3.80
N PHE A 104 9.34 18.84 -2.57
CA PHE A 104 10.18 19.34 -1.49
C PHE A 104 10.19 18.43 -0.28
N VAL A 105 11.25 18.55 0.51
CA VAL A 105 11.31 18.07 1.89
C VAL A 105 11.62 19.27 2.78
N ALA A 106 10.69 19.61 3.66
CA ALA A 106 10.94 20.53 4.77
C ALA A 106 11.56 19.76 5.94
N ILE A 107 12.61 20.31 6.52
CA ILE A 107 13.22 19.84 7.78
C ILE A 107 12.88 20.86 8.85
N VAL A 108 12.10 20.44 9.85
CA VAL A 108 11.62 21.28 10.95
C VAL A 108 12.29 20.91 12.28
N ASP A 109 12.61 21.92 13.09
CA ASP A 109 13.29 21.70 14.38
C ASP A 109 12.43 20.94 15.40
N LYS A 110 11.10 21.09 15.31
CA LYS A 110 10.14 20.40 16.15
C LYS A 110 9.24 19.54 15.28
N PRO A 111 9.19 18.21 15.51
CA PRO A 111 8.49 17.33 14.62
C PRO A 111 6.97 17.43 14.88
N ALA A 112 6.17 17.23 13.85
CA ALA A 112 4.72 17.32 13.96
C ALA A 112 4.17 16.15 14.82
N PRO A 113 3.24 16.39 15.75
CA PRO A 113 2.68 15.32 16.56
C PRO A 113 1.89 14.33 15.69
N PHE A 114 2.05 13.04 15.99
CA PHE A 114 1.27 11.98 15.35
C PHE A 114 -0.22 12.10 15.77
N PRO A 115 -1.17 12.10 14.81
CA PRO A 115 -2.57 12.39 15.12
C PRO A 115 -3.34 11.26 15.81
N ARG A 116 -2.74 10.08 16.04
CA ARG A 116 -3.41 8.94 16.70
C ARG A 116 -2.70 8.53 17.98
N THR A 117 -3.48 8.33 19.03
CA THR A 117 -3.00 7.65 20.24
C THR A 117 -2.86 6.16 19.95
N LEU A 118 -1.74 5.55 20.38
CA LEU A 118 -1.46 4.13 20.24
C LEU A 118 -1.58 3.44 21.60
N ASP A 119 -2.80 3.39 22.14
CA ASP A 119 -3.11 2.90 23.48
C ASP A 119 -3.69 1.47 23.51
N ASP A 120 -4.20 0.95 22.40
CA ASP A 120 -4.64 -0.44 22.26
C ASP A 120 -3.43 -1.39 22.04
N PRO A 121 -3.08 -2.25 23.01
CA PRO A 121 -1.93 -3.15 22.90
C PRO A 121 -2.06 -4.18 21.76
N GLU A 122 -3.27 -4.64 21.47
CA GLU A 122 -3.49 -5.62 20.39
C GLU A 122 -3.38 -4.96 19.02
N PHE A 123 -3.88 -3.72 18.87
CA PHE A 123 -3.63 -2.92 17.68
C PHE A 123 -2.13 -2.66 17.47
N VAL A 124 -1.40 -2.26 18.52
CA VAL A 124 0.05 -2.00 18.44
C VAL A 124 0.80 -3.27 18.03
N LYS A 125 0.41 -4.43 18.57
CA LYS A 125 0.98 -5.72 18.19
C LYS A 125 0.70 -6.06 16.73
N ALA A 126 -0.53 -5.86 16.26
CA ALA A 126 -0.91 -6.06 14.85
C ALA A 126 -0.15 -5.10 13.92
N LEU A 127 0.02 -3.85 14.32
CA LEU A 127 0.79 -2.86 13.58
C LEU A 127 2.27 -3.27 13.49
N ALA A 128 2.85 -3.80 14.57
CA ALA A 128 4.21 -4.32 14.56
C ALA A 128 4.36 -5.54 13.63
N GLN A 129 3.37 -6.46 13.64
CA GLN A 129 3.33 -7.58 12.70
C GLN A 129 3.23 -7.09 11.24
N ALA A 130 2.40 -6.08 11.00
CA ALA A 130 2.27 -5.47 9.68
C ALA A 130 3.57 -4.81 9.23
N GLY A 131 4.24 -4.05 10.10
CA GLY A 131 5.55 -3.47 9.81
C GLY A 131 6.60 -4.53 9.46
N ASN A 132 6.65 -5.64 10.19
CA ASN A 132 7.56 -6.74 9.89
C ASN A 132 7.29 -7.38 8.52
N LEU A 133 6.03 -7.58 8.13
CA LEU A 133 5.67 -8.12 6.81
C LEU A 133 5.93 -7.11 5.69
N ALA A 134 5.71 -5.82 5.95
CA ALA A 134 5.96 -4.74 5.01
C ALA A 134 7.46 -4.51 4.78
N GLY A 135 8.32 -4.92 5.72
CA GLY A 135 9.77 -4.71 5.67
C GLY A 135 10.11 -3.22 5.69
N ASN A 136 10.61 -2.71 4.57
CA ASN A 136 11.00 -1.29 4.44
C ASN A 136 9.87 -0.38 3.91
N LEU A 137 8.69 -0.93 3.63
CA LEU A 137 7.57 -0.16 3.10
C LEU A 137 6.87 0.60 4.22
N LEU A 138 6.38 1.80 3.90
CA LEU A 138 5.67 2.65 4.86
C LEU A 138 4.18 2.31 4.87
N ILE A 139 3.63 2.15 6.07
CA ILE A 139 2.20 1.99 6.28
C ILE A 139 1.55 3.37 6.38
N GLN A 140 0.49 3.58 5.61
CA GLN A 140 -0.26 4.83 5.58
C GLN A 140 -1.22 4.92 6.78
N ALA A 141 -0.77 5.58 7.85
CA ALA A 141 -1.41 5.59 9.16
C ALA A 141 -2.76 6.30 9.22
N ASP A 142 -2.98 7.33 8.40
CA ASP A 142 -4.26 8.02 8.24
C ASP A 142 -5.28 7.19 7.46
N GLU A 143 -4.84 6.21 6.66
CA GLU A 143 -5.69 5.30 5.89
C GLU A 143 -5.91 3.94 6.57
N ILE A 144 -5.36 3.71 7.78
CA ILE A 144 -5.60 2.47 8.52
C ILE A 144 -7.10 2.30 8.81
N GLU A 145 -7.66 1.20 8.33
CA GLU A 145 -9.05 0.82 8.51
C GLU A 145 -9.18 -0.26 9.61
N VAL A 146 -10.20 -0.11 10.45
CA VAL A 146 -10.52 -1.03 11.52
C VAL A 146 -11.94 -1.53 11.33
N SER A 147 -12.10 -2.84 11.15
CA SER A 147 -13.39 -3.52 11.08
C SER A 147 -13.55 -4.49 12.25
N GLU A 148 -14.72 -5.11 12.39
CA GLU A 148 -14.96 -6.12 13.44
C GLU A 148 -13.94 -7.26 13.40
N ARG A 149 -13.61 -7.76 12.20
CA ARG A 149 -12.73 -8.94 12.02
C ARG A 149 -11.31 -8.62 11.56
N TYR A 150 -11.08 -7.48 10.91
CA TYR A 150 -9.77 -7.17 10.32
C TYR A 150 -9.24 -5.79 10.70
N TRP A 151 -7.93 -5.73 10.94
CA TRP A 151 -7.16 -4.51 10.82
C TRP A 151 -6.48 -4.47 9.45
N ILE A 152 -6.60 -3.34 8.74
CA ILE A 152 -6.03 -3.16 7.42
C ILE A 152 -5.02 -2.02 7.52
N PHE A 153 -3.78 -2.32 7.13
CA PHE A 153 -2.63 -1.41 7.14
C PHE A 153 -2.20 -1.13 5.70
N PRO A 154 -2.73 -0.07 5.05
CA PRO A 154 -2.44 0.21 3.65
C PRO A 154 -0.97 0.58 3.47
N ILE A 155 -0.42 0.22 2.30
CA ILE A 155 0.91 0.62 1.87
C ILE A 155 0.74 1.27 0.49
N GLN A 156 1.33 2.45 0.31
CA GLN A 156 1.32 3.13 -0.99
C GLN A 156 2.64 2.89 -1.70
N ASN A 157 2.76 1.71 -2.31
CA ASN A 157 3.88 1.40 -3.18
C ASN A 157 3.42 0.60 -4.40
N ILE A 158 4.13 0.73 -5.51
CA ILE A 158 3.82 -0.02 -6.73
C ILE A 158 3.97 -1.52 -6.44
N GLY A 159 2.87 -2.27 -6.62
CA GLY A 159 2.84 -3.71 -6.45
C GLY A 159 2.56 -4.21 -5.04
N ALA A 160 2.53 -3.35 -4.02
CA ALA A 160 2.15 -3.70 -2.64
C ALA A 160 1.01 -2.81 -2.16
N ASN A 161 -0.10 -3.40 -1.73
CA ASN A 161 -1.32 -2.67 -1.38
C ASN A 161 -1.51 -2.50 0.13
N GLY A 162 -0.81 -3.30 0.94
CA GLY A 162 -0.92 -3.24 2.39
C GLY A 162 -0.83 -4.60 3.06
N VAL A 163 -1.00 -4.61 4.37
CA VAL A 163 -1.07 -5.82 5.19
C VAL A 163 -2.44 -5.89 5.86
N ILE A 164 -3.02 -7.08 5.91
CA ILE A 164 -4.26 -7.35 6.65
C ILE A 164 -3.93 -8.27 7.82
N VAL A 165 -4.44 -7.94 8.99
CA VAL A 165 -4.34 -8.76 10.20
C VAL A 165 -5.74 -9.18 10.65
N ASP A 166 -5.96 -10.48 10.74
CA ASP A 166 -7.20 -11.07 11.25
C ASP A 166 -7.23 -10.97 12.78
N ARG A 167 -8.23 -10.28 13.31
CA ARG A 167 -8.39 -10.01 14.74
C ARG A 167 -8.76 -11.26 15.53
N SER A 168 -9.33 -12.29 14.90
CA SER A 168 -9.76 -13.49 15.63
C SER A 168 -8.60 -14.43 15.95
N ASN A 169 -7.49 -14.37 15.21
CA ASN A 169 -6.35 -15.27 15.39
C ASN A 169 -4.97 -14.60 15.29
N GLY A 170 -4.91 -13.30 15.01
CA GLY A 170 -3.68 -12.52 14.89
C GLY A 170 -2.81 -12.89 13.68
N ARG A 171 -3.34 -13.65 12.70
CA ARG A 171 -2.60 -13.96 11.46
C ARG A 171 -2.58 -12.74 10.57
N ALA A 172 -1.40 -12.46 10.04
CA ALA A 172 -1.16 -11.34 9.13
C ALA A 172 -0.79 -11.86 7.74
N PHE A 173 -1.24 -11.18 6.69
CA PHE A 173 -0.86 -11.48 5.32
C PHE A 173 -0.72 -10.20 4.50
N MET A 174 0.27 -10.20 3.61
CA MET A 174 0.53 -9.08 2.71
C MET A 174 -0.37 -9.18 1.48
N THR A 175 -0.91 -8.04 1.05
CA THR A 175 -1.70 -7.87 -0.17
C THR A 175 -0.85 -7.15 -1.21
N ALA A 176 -0.92 -7.63 -2.45
CA ALA A 176 -0.09 -7.17 -3.55
C ALA A 176 -0.87 -7.14 -4.88
N GLY A 177 -0.26 -6.58 -5.92
CA GLY A 177 -0.80 -6.58 -7.28
C GLY A 177 -2.08 -5.74 -7.45
N SER A 178 -2.82 -5.94 -8.53
CA SER A 178 -4.03 -5.18 -8.84
C SER A 178 -5.31 -5.78 -8.26
N MET A 179 -5.20 -6.85 -7.48
CA MET A 179 -6.36 -7.58 -6.96
C MET A 179 -7.07 -6.76 -5.87
N ALA A 180 -8.40 -6.66 -5.98
CA ALA A 180 -9.23 -5.98 -4.99
C ALA A 180 -9.09 -6.61 -3.59
N ARG A 181 -9.16 -5.76 -2.56
CA ARG A 181 -9.02 -6.17 -1.15
C ARG A 181 -9.98 -7.29 -0.73
N SER A 182 -11.23 -7.25 -1.20
CA SER A 182 -12.24 -8.27 -0.90
C SER A 182 -11.87 -9.66 -1.46
N THR A 183 -11.07 -9.73 -2.52
CA THR A 183 -10.59 -11.00 -3.07
C THR A 183 -9.40 -11.52 -2.27
N TRP A 184 -8.53 -10.64 -1.76
CA TRP A 184 -7.47 -11.02 -0.81
C TRP A 184 -8.05 -11.62 0.48
N ILE A 185 -9.06 -10.98 1.06
CA ILE A 185 -9.75 -11.49 2.25
C ILE A 185 -10.39 -12.85 1.96
N TRP A 186 -11.13 -12.96 0.85
CA TRP A 186 -11.75 -14.22 0.44
C TRP A 186 -10.70 -15.34 0.25
N ALA A 187 -9.54 -15.03 -0.34
CA ALA A 187 -8.45 -15.99 -0.53
C ALA A 187 -7.87 -16.50 0.79
N TYR A 188 -7.68 -15.59 1.75
CA TYR A 188 -7.25 -15.92 3.10
C TYR A 188 -8.26 -16.86 3.80
N GLU A 189 -9.55 -16.52 3.74
CA GLU A 189 -10.62 -17.31 4.35
C GLU A 189 -10.71 -18.74 3.76
N HIS A 190 -10.32 -18.90 2.49
CA HIS A 190 -10.27 -20.20 1.81
C HIS A 190 -8.89 -20.86 1.84
N ARG A 191 -7.97 -20.37 2.69
CA ARG A 191 -6.62 -20.95 2.88
C ARG A 191 -5.73 -20.95 1.63
N LEU A 192 -5.99 -20.07 0.67
CA LEU A 192 -5.18 -19.91 -0.54
C LEU A 192 -3.90 -19.09 -0.31
N LEU A 193 -3.69 -18.55 0.89
CA LEU A 193 -2.54 -17.71 1.25
C LEU A 193 -1.62 -18.40 2.27
N GLU A 194 -1.76 -19.71 2.46
CA GLU A 194 -0.92 -20.45 3.41
C GLU A 194 0.43 -20.82 2.80
N GLU A 195 1.48 -20.77 3.63
CA GLU A 195 2.84 -21.16 3.27
C GLU A 195 3.29 -22.36 4.12
N PRO A 196 3.82 -23.44 3.51
CA PRO A 196 3.95 -23.66 2.07
C PRO A 196 2.59 -23.81 1.38
N SER A 197 2.50 -23.41 0.10
CA SER A 197 1.26 -23.54 -0.67
C SER A 197 0.74 -24.98 -0.70
N GLY A 198 -0.53 -25.14 -0.33
CA GLY A 198 -1.25 -26.40 -0.41
C GLY A 198 -1.67 -26.79 -1.84
N ASP A 199 -2.40 -27.89 -1.93
CA ASP A 199 -2.97 -28.39 -3.18
C ASP A 199 -4.43 -27.92 -3.31
N VAL A 200 -4.84 -27.50 -4.51
CA VAL A 200 -6.25 -27.24 -4.80
C VAL A 200 -6.87 -28.53 -5.33
N VAL A 201 -7.87 -29.06 -4.62
CA VAL A 201 -8.59 -30.28 -5.01
C VAL A 201 -9.94 -29.89 -5.56
N ILE A 202 -10.16 -30.13 -6.86
CA ILE A 202 -11.46 -29.96 -7.52
C ILE A 202 -12.27 -31.24 -7.31
N GLU A 203 -13.37 -31.12 -6.58
CA GLU A 203 -14.22 -32.24 -6.16
C GLU A 203 -15.36 -32.49 -7.14
N GLN A 204 -15.89 -31.41 -7.73
CA GLN A 204 -17.05 -31.47 -8.63
C GLN A 204 -16.96 -30.36 -9.67
N ILE A 205 -17.47 -30.64 -10.87
CA ILE A 205 -17.61 -29.69 -11.97
C ILE A 205 -19.07 -29.68 -12.41
N SER A 206 -19.70 -28.51 -12.35
CA SER A 206 -21.08 -28.28 -12.80
C SER A 206 -21.13 -27.62 -14.18
N ASP A 207 -20.11 -26.84 -14.54
CA ASP A 207 -19.95 -26.22 -15.86
C ASP A 207 -18.50 -26.44 -16.36
N PRO A 208 -18.27 -27.44 -17.22
CA PRO A 208 -16.92 -27.78 -17.70
C PRO A 208 -16.23 -26.67 -18.49
N ASP A 209 -16.97 -25.86 -19.25
CA ASP A 209 -16.38 -24.80 -20.08
C ASP A 209 -15.88 -23.65 -19.21
N ARG A 210 -16.70 -23.19 -18.26
CA ARG A 210 -16.30 -22.15 -17.30
C ARG A 210 -15.19 -22.63 -16.37
N ALA A 211 -15.30 -23.86 -15.87
CA ALA A 211 -14.26 -24.47 -15.03
C ALA A 211 -12.91 -24.52 -15.77
N PHE A 212 -12.90 -25.02 -17.01
CA PHE A 212 -11.67 -25.08 -17.81
C PHE A 212 -11.05 -23.70 -18.04
N ALA A 213 -11.88 -22.72 -18.41
CA ALA A 213 -11.44 -21.37 -18.70
C ALA A 213 -10.77 -20.68 -17.50
N ALA A 214 -11.29 -20.90 -16.29
CA ALA A 214 -10.72 -20.35 -15.06
C ALA A 214 -9.46 -21.12 -14.62
N LEU A 215 -9.55 -22.45 -14.52
CA LEU A 215 -8.44 -23.28 -14.00
C LEU A 215 -7.17 -23.16 -14.84
N ARG A 216 -7.28 -23.06 -16.18
CA ARG A 216 -6.12 -22.94 -17.07
C ARG A 216 -5.30 -21.64 -16.88
N ARG A 217 -5.88 -20.61 -16.24
CA ARG A 217 -5.21 -19.31 -16.05
C ARG A 217 -4.14 -19.37 -14.94
N PHE A 218 -4.26 -20.31 -14.00
CA PHE A 218 -3.29 -20.48 -12.91
C PHE A 218 -2.70 -21.89 -12.82
N ALA A 219 -3.33 -22.90 -13.42
CA ALA A 219 -2.85 -24.27 -13.44
C ALA A 219 -2.60 -24.75 -14.89
N ARG A 220 -1.58 -25.59 -15.06
CA ARG A 220 -1.28 -26.23 -16.36
C ARG A 220 -2.14 -27.47 -16.55
N ILE A 221 -3.41 -27.28 -16.89
CA ILE A 221 -4.35 -28.38 -17.16
C ILE A 221 -4.76 -28.44 -18.63
N ARG A 222 -5.15 -29.62 -19.08
CA ARG A 222 -5.83 -29.89 -20.35
C ARG A 222 -7.31 -30.08 -20.11
N ARG A 223 -8.10 -29.99 -21.17
CA ARG A 223 -9.56 -30.13 -21.07
C ARG A 223 -9.96 -31.54 -20.67
N GLU A 224 -9.19 -32.53 -21.11
CA GLU A 224 -9.38 -33.95 -20.78
C GLU A 224 -9.19 -34.22 -19.27
N ASP A 225 -8.35 -33.44 -18.57
CA ASP A 225 -8.10 -33.62 -17.14
C ASP A 225 -9.36 -33.42 -16.30
N LEU A 226 -10.33 -32.63 -16.79
CA LEU A 226 -11.62 -32.40 -16.11
C LEU A 226 -12.49 -33.65 -16.01
N ALA A 227 -12.22 -34.69 -16.81
CA ALA A 227 -12.94 -35.96 -16.75
C ALA A 227 -12.53 -36.82 -15.56
N THR A 228 -11.41 -36.51 -14.91
CA THR A 228 -10.85 -37.30 -13.79
C THR A 228 -11.02 -36.53 -12.49
N LEU A 229 -12.09 -36.83 -11.75
CA LEU A 229 -12.34 -36.25 -10.43
C LEU A 229 -12.05 -37.27 -9.30
N PRO A 230 -11.48 -36.85 -8.16
CA PRO A 230 -11.04 -35.48 -7.87
C PRO A 230 -9.78 -35.10 -8.66
N LEU A 231 -9.75 -33.87 -9.19
CA LEU A 231 -8.58 -33.32 -9.88
C LEU A 231 -7.73 -32.56 -8.86
N VAL A 232 -6.46 -32.95 -8.71
CA VAL A 232 -5.54 -32.35 -7.74
C VAL A 232 -4.54 -31.44 -8.46
N LEU A 233 -4.54 -30.17 -8.08
CA LEU A 233 -3.63 -29.14 -8.59
C LEU A 233 -2.55 -28.86 -7.55
N HIS A 234 -1.40 -29.51 -7.73
CA HIS A 234 -0.34 -29.52 -6.74
C HIS A 234 0.35 -28.17 -6.55
N GLY A 235 0.46 -27.71 -5.30
CA GLY A 235 1.07 -26.42 -4.95
C GLY A 235 0.35 -25.21 -5.54
N CYS A 236 -0.91 -25.36 -5.97
CA CYS A 236 -1.67 -24.28 -6.61
C CYS A 236 -2.51 -23.45 -5.63
N ALA A 237 -2.55 -23.79 -4.34
CA ALA A 237 -3.26 -22.99 -3.33
C ALA A 237 -2.44 -21.73 -3.01
N SER A 238 -2.52 -20.77 -3.92
CA SER A 238 -1.78 -19.50 -3.90
C SER A 238 -2.71 -18.34 -4.26
N TRP A 239 -2.25 -17.11 -4.03
CA TRP A 239 -2.97 -15.90 -4.42
C TRP A 239 -3.32 -15.84 -5.92
N MET A 240 -2.54 -16.51 -6.78
CA MET A 240 -2.81 -16.56 -8.22
C MET A 240 -4.12 -17.30 -8.55
N ALA A 241 -4.51 -18.27 -7.72
CA ALA A 241 -5.76 -19.01 -7.90
C ALA A 241 -6.98 -18.22 -7.40
N ALA A 242 -6.79 -17.17 -6.60
CA ALA A 242 -7.87 -16.52 -5.86
C ALA A 242 -8.94 -15.92 -6.78
N ALA A 243 -8.54 -15.08 -7.73
CA ALA A 243 -9.49 -14.43 -8.64
C ALA A 243 -10.25 -15.46 -9.49
N GLU A 244 -9.52 -16.47 -9.98
CA GLU A 244 -10.05 -17.48 -10.89
C GLU A 244 -11.02 -18.44 -10.19
N LEU A 245 -10.67 -18.91 -9.00
CA LEU A 245 -11.55 -19.78 -8.20
C LEU A 245 -12.78 -19.03 -7.69
N LYS A 246 -12.65 -17.74 -7.38
CA LYS A 246 -13.78 -16.90 -6.99
C LYS A 246 -14.73 -16.66 -8.16
N GLU A 247 -14.21 -16.40 -9.36
CA GLU A 247 -15.03 -16.26 -10.57
C GLU A 247 -15.77 -17.57 -10.91
N ALA A 248 -15.12 -18.72 -10.69
CA ALA A 248 -15.64 -20.04 -11.01
C ALA A 248 -16.42 -20.74 -9.88
N GLU A 249 -16.73 -20.06 -8.77
CA GLU A 249 -17.33 -20.67 -7.57
C GLU A 249 -18.66 -21.38 -7.83
N THR A 250 -19.41 -20.93 -8.84
CA THR A 250 -20.67 -21.57 -9.27
C THR A 250 -20.48 -22.73 -10.26
N ALA A 251 -19.31 -22.81 -10.90
CA ALA A 251 -18.98 -23.79 -11.93
C ALA A 251 -18.28 -25.04 -11.38
N LEU A 252 -17.61 -24.93 -10.23
CA LEU A 252 -16.87 -26.02 -9.61
C LEU A 252 -16.91 -25.96 -8.09
N ARG A 253 -16.78 -27.13 -7.45
CA ARG A 253 -16.57 -27.26 -6.01
C ARG A 253 -15.13 -27.69 -5.78
N TRP A 254 -14.48 -27.05 -4.82
CA TRP A 254 -13.07 -27.28 -4.53
C TRP A 254 -12.77 -27.07 -3.06
N ARG A 255 -11.58 -27.51 -2.65
CA ARG A 255 -11.01 -27.23 -1.33
C ARG A 255 -9.49 -27.16 -1.39
N VAL A 256 -8.89 -26.56 -0.37
CA VAL A 256 -7.43 -26.65 -0.15
C VAL A 256 -7.13 -27.89 0.69
N ALA A 257 -6.20 -28.72 0.21
CA ALA A 257 -5.58 -29.79 0.97
C ALA A 257 -4.17 -29.37 1.40
N PRO A 258 -3.73 -29.65 2.63
CA PRO A 258 -2.33 -29.54 2.99
C PRO A 258 -1.50 -30.44 2.07
N ARG A 259 -0.36 -29.94 1.59
CA ARG A 259 0.55 -30.73 0.77
C ARG A 259 1.18 -31.82 1.66
N VAL A 260 0.96 -33.09 1.31
CA VAL A 260 1.69 -34.20 1.92
C VAL A 260 3.03 -34.30 1.19
N GLY A 261 4.13 -34.13 1.93
CA GLY A 261 5.49 -34.18 1.40
C GLY A 261 5.87 -35.55 0.87
#